data_AF-A0AAU6E1V0-F1
#
_entry.id   AF-A0AAU6E1V0-F1
#
_cell.length_a   1.000
_cell.length_b   1.000
_cell.length_c   1.000
_cell.angle_alpha   90.00
_cell.angle_beta   90.00
_cell.angle_gamma   90.00
#
_symmetry.space_group_name_H-M   'P 1'
#
loop_
_entity.id
_entity.type
_entity.pdbx_description
1 polymer ?
#
loop_
_entity_poly.entity_id
_entity_poly.type
_entity_poly.pdbx_seq_one_letter_code
_entity_poly.pdbx_strand_id
1 'polypeptide(L)'
;MADYGPLNTFARGKIELRKIRRNWEDILRVVASIYTGTVRAYDVVTMLQRDGHPTALGEAIASYGRIFKTLHILQFIDVDETYRRDIKDIRNLQENRHSLARKICHGKKGELYHRYERGLENQLGALGLVLNCATLWTTVYLDAAVRQLKAQGYPVREEDMARLSPFVHSHLGVHGTYTFALPDLAPGAIRDLRDPDATEDDDEI
;
A
#
# COMPACT_ATOMS: atom_id res chain seq x y z
N MET A 1 -40.31 3.54 -6.67
CA MET A 1 -38.83 3.43 -6.64
C MET A 1 -38.30 4.66 -7.37
N ALA A 2 -37.30 5.34 -6.84
CA ALA A 2 -36.75 6.52 -7.52
C ALA A 2 -36.04 6.09 -8.80
N ASP A 3 -36.22 6.85 -9.88
CA ASP A 3 -35.59 6.61 -11.18
C ASP A 3 -34.37 7.54 -11.31
N TYR A 4 -33.18 6.93 -11.37
CA TYR A 4 -31.89 7.61 -11.51
C TYR A 4 -31.28 7.45 -12.91
N GLY A 5 -32.08 7.04 -13.90
CA GLY A 5 -31.64 6.90 -15.30
C GLY A 5 -30.47 5.91 -15.45
N PRO A 6 -29.34 6.29 -16.10
CA PRO A 6 -28.18 5.42 -16.29
C PRO A 6 -27.59 4.84 -14.99
N LEU A 7 -27.79 5.52 -13.86
CA LEU A 7 -27.28 5.10 -12.56
C LEU A 7 -28.12 4.00 -11.89
N ASN A 8 -29.31 3.69 -12.41
CA ASN A 8 -30.16 2.61 -11.88
C ASN A 8 -29.44 1.26 -11.85
N THR A 9 -28.54 1.00 -12.82
CA THR A 9 -27.73 -0.22 -12.86
C THR A 9 -26.77 -0.33 -11.67
N PHE A 10 -26.33 0.81 -11.12
CA PHE A 10 -25.38 0.91 -9.99
C PHE A 10 -26.08 1.13 -8.65
N ALA A 11 -27.26 1.77 -8.65
CA ALA A 11 -28.08 2.06 -7.48
C ALA A 11 -28.88 0.84 -6.98
N ARG A 12 -28.23 -0.32 -6.84
CA ARG A 12 -28.88 -1.59 -6.45
C ARG A 12 -29.06 -1.76 -4.94
N GLY A 13 -28.39 -0.93 -4.13
CA GLY A 13 -28.43 -1.02 -2.67
C GLY A 13 -29.29 0.06 -2.04
N LYS A 14 -30.35 -0.32 -1.34
CA LYS A 14 -31.12 0.60 -0.47
C LYS A 14 -30.56 0.54 0.95
N ILE A 15 -30.28 1.69 1.54
CA ILE A 15 -29.84 1.77 2.94
C ILE A 15 -31.03 1.49 3.86
N GLU A 16 -30.89 0.48 4.72
CA GLU A 16 -31.89 0.12 5.72
C GLU A 16 -31.68 0.93 7.02
N LEU A 17 -32.18 2.17 7.05
CA LEU A 17 -32.04 3.06 8.21
C LEU A 17 -32.57 2.48 9.52
N ARG A 18 -33.57 1.58 9.46
CA ARG A 18 -34.10 0.90 10.64
C ARG A 18 -33.06 0.04 11.35
N LYS A 19 -32.23 -0.69 10.59
CA LYS A 19 -31.15 -1.53 11.16
C LYS A 19 -30.10 -0.69 11.87
N ILE A 20 -29.76 0.47 11.29
CA ILE A 20 -28.81 1.43 11.87
C ILE A 20 -29.38 1.99 13.18
N ARG A 21 -30.60 2.53 13.15
CA ARG A 21 -31.25 3.12 14.33
C ARG A 21 -31.38 2.14 15.49
N ARG A 22 -31.79 0.89 15.21
CA ARG A 22 -31.98 -0.14 16.23
C ARG A 22 -30.69 -0.48 16.99
N ASN A 23 -29.53 -0.39 16.34
CA ASN A 23 -28.23 -0.74 16.93
C ASN A 23 -27.34 0.49 17.17
N TRP A 24 -27.89 1.71 17.12
CA TRP A 24 -27.08 2.94 17.11
C TRP A 24 -26.21 3.08 18.36
N GLU A 25 -26.76 2.80 19.54
CA GLU A 25 -26.02 2.85 20.80
C GLU A 25 -24.85 1.85 20.82
N ASP A 26 -25.06 0.64 20.28
CA ASP A 26 -24.02 -0.39 20.22
C ASP A 26 -22.93 -0.03 19.21
N ILE A 27 -23.29 0.61 18.08
CA ILE A 27 -22.31 1.18 17.14
C ILE A 27 -21.43 2.20 17.86
N LEU A 28 -22.04 3.13 18.61
CA LEU A 28 -21.29 4.14 19.36
C LEU A 28 -20.40 3.52 20.44
N ARG A 29 -20.88 2.50 21.16
CA ARG A 29 -20.08 1.76 22.16
C ARG A 29 -18.88 1.06 21.54
N VAL A 30 -19.04 0.45 20.36
CA VAL A 30 -17.92 -0.19 19.65
C VAL A 30 -16.89 0.86 19.22
N VAL A 31 -17.34 1.97 18.63
CA VAL A 31 -16.45 3.07 18.22
C VAL A 31 -15.71 3.65 19.42
N ALA A 32 -16.40 3.91 20.52
CA ALA A 32 -15.81 4.41 21.75
C ALA A 32 -14.77 3.42 22.30
N SER A 33 -15.11 2.13 22.40
CA SER A 33 -14.21 1.07 22.88
C SER A 33 -12.93 0.94 22.05
N ILE A 34 -13.03 1.10 20.72
CA ILE A 34 -11.85 1.12 19.84
C ILE A 34 -11.02 2.38 20.09
N TYR A 35 -11.67 3.54 20.14
CA TYR A 35 -11.01 4.82 20.32
C TYR A 35 -10.29 4.92 21.68
N THR A 36 -10.87 4.35 22.74
CA THR A 36 -10.26 4.29 24.08
C THR A 36 -9.27 3.14 24.24
N GLY A 37 -9.06 2.31 23.21
CA GLY A 37 -8.16 1.16 23.26
C GLY A 37 -8.61 0.04 24.20
N THR A 38 -9.87 0.04 24.63
CA THR A 38 -10.44 -0.97 25.52
C THR A 38 -10.59 -2.32 24.83
N VAL A 39 -10.75 -2.32 23.51
CA VAL A 39 -10.86 -3.53 22.68
C VAL A 39 -9.97 -3.37 21.44
N ARG A 40 -9.31 -4.45 21.00
CA ARG A 40 -8.52 -4.44 19.76
C ARG A 40 -9.45 -4.53 18.56
N ALA A 41 -9.07 -3.92 17.45
CA ALA A 41 -9.87 -3.94 16.23
C ALA A 41 -10.19 -5.37 15.73
N TYR A 42 -9.26 -6.32 15.89
CA TYR A 42 -9.47 -7.71 15.48
C TYR A 42 -10.58 -8.40 16.30
N ASP A 43 -10.65 -8.15 17.61
CA ASP A 43 -11.70 -8.69 18.48
C ASP A 43 -13.07 -8.17 18.04
N VAL A 44 -13.15 -6.89 17.67
CA VAL A 44 -14.37 -6.28 17.15
C VAL A 44 -14.78 -6.94 15.83
N VAL A 45 -13.87 -7.14 14.88
CA VAL A 45 -14.19 -7.81 13.60
C VAL A 45 -14.77 -9.21 13.86
N THR A 46 -14.17 -9.95 14.79
CA THR A 46 -14.62 -11.29 15.18
C THR A 46 -15.98 -11.23 15.90
N MET A 47 -16.25 -10.23 16.71
CA MET A 47 -17.56 -10.02 17.34
C MET A 47 -18.66 -9.67 16.32
N LEU A 48 -18.31 -8.94 15.26
CA LEU A 48 -19.23 -8.51 14.22
C LEU A 48 -19.56 -9.61 13.21
N GLN A 49 -18.82 -10.73 13.21
CA GLN A 49 -19.01 -11.86 12.32
C GLN A 49 -19.15 -13.16 13.12
N ARG A 50 -20.24 -13.89 12.91
CA ARG A 50 -20.45 -15.22 13.50
C ARG A 50 -20.55 -16.25 12.38
N ASP A 51 -19.66 -17.24 12.41
CA ASP A 51 -19.63 -18.33 11.41
C ASP A 51 -19.59 -17.83 9.96
N GLY A 52 -18.86 -16.73 9.72
CA GLY A 52 -18.75 -16.08 8.40
C GLY A 52 -19.93 -15.19 8.00
N HIS A 53 -20.96 -15.08 8.84
CA HIS A 53 -22.11 -14.21 8.61
C HIS A 53 -22.08 -12.97 9.53
N PRO A 54 -22.42 -11.78 9.01
CA PRO A 54 -22.49 -10.59 9.85
C PRO A 54 -23.58 -10.73 10.91
N THR A 55 -23.27 -10.33 12.15
CA THR A 55 -24.27 -10.22 13.21
C THR A 55 -25.24 -9.07 12.93
N ALA A 56 -26.32 -8.93 13.71
CA ALA A 56 -27.23 -7.79 13.56
C ALA A 56 -26.52 -6.43 13.71
N LEU A 57 -25.51 -6.35 14.57
CA LEU A 57 -24.64 -5.19 14.71
C LEU A 57 -23.69 -5.06 13.51
N GLY A 58 -23.11 -6.16 13.04
CA GLY A 58 -22.30 -6.19 11.81
C GLY A 58 -23.05 -5.70 10.58
N GLU A 59 -24.31 -6.13 10.40
CA GLU A 59 -25.19 -5.66 9.33
C GLU A 59 -25.52 -4.17 9.46
N ALA A 60 -25.73 -3.68 10.70
CA ALA A 60 -26.02 -2.29 10.96
C ALA A 60 -24.80 -1.40 10.64
N ILE A 61 -23.60 -1.81 11.06
CA ILE A 61 -22.34 -1.13 10.72
C ILE A 61 -22.08 -1.17 9.22
N ALA A 62 -22.28 -2.31 8.56
CA ALA A 62 -22.15 -2.41 7.10
C ALA A 62 -23.14 -1.48 6.38
N SER A 63 -24.38 -1.39 6.86
CA SER A 63 -25.40 -0.48 6.31
C SER A 63 -25.07 0.99 6.56
N TYR A 64 -24.48 1.33 7.71
CA TYR A 64 -23.98 2.66 8.01
C TYR A 64 -22.80 3.02 7.07
N GLY A 65 -21.84 2.10 6.89
CA GLY A 65 -20.71 2.27 5.97
C GLY A 65 -21.14 2.45 4.51
N ARG A 66 -22.29 1.89 4.09
CA ARG A 66 -22.85 2.13 2.74
C ARG A 66 -23.16 3.60 2.49
N ILE A 67 -23.52 4.40 3.51
CA ILE A 67 -23.76 5.84 3.35
C ILE A 67 -22.48 6.54 2.87
N PHE A 68 -21.36 6.30 3.57
CA PHE A 68 -20.06 6.87 3.21
C PHE A 68 -19.58 6.34 1.87
N LYS A 69 -19.80 5.04 1.58
CA LYS A 69 -19.48 4.48 0.26
C LYS A 69 -20.26 5.16 -0.87
N THR A 70 -21.54 5.42 -0.67
CA THR A 70 -22.36 6.14 -1.66
C THR A 70 -21.85 7.57 -1.84
N LEU A 71 -21.59 8.30 -0.77
CA LEU A 71 -21.02 9.65 -0.85
C LEU A 71 -19.66 9.67 -1.57
N HIS A 72 -18.78 8.71 -1.25
CA HIS A 72 -17.49 8.57 -1.90
C HIS A 72 -17.62 8.29 -3.41
N ILE A 73 -18.52 7.38 -3.82
CA ILE A 73 -18.74 7.09 -5.25
C ILE A 73 -19.29 8.33 -5.97
N LEU A 74 -20.24 9.04 -5.35
CA LEU A 74 -20.77 10.28 -5.91
C LEU A 74 -19.68 11.34 -6.06
N GLN A 75 -18.86 11.55 -5.02
CA GLN A 75 -17.70 12.44 -5.09
C GLN A 75 -16.69 12.01 -6.16
N PHE A 76 -16.41 10.72 -6.30
CA PHE A 76 -15.50 10.20 -7.31
C PHE A 76 -15.98 10.49 -8.75
N ILE A 77 -17.30 10.44 -8.98
CA ILE A 77 -17.91 10.70 -10.28
C ILE A 77 -18.03 12.21 -10.54
N ASP A 78 -18.55 12.96 -9.56
CA ASP A 78 -18.99 14.36 -9.68
C ASP A 78 -17.89 15.38 -9.33
N VAL A 79 -17.14 15.14 -8.25
CA VAL A 79 -16.27 16.12 -7.62
C VAL A 79 -14.82 15.96 -8.09
N ASP A 80 -14.52 16.65 -9.18
CA ASP A 80 -13.20 17.12 -9.62
C ASP A 80 -12.13 16.06 -10.01
N GLU A 81 -11.26 16.43 -10.95
CA GLU A 81 -10.12 15.62 -11.38
C GLU A 81 -9.10 15.42 -10.25
N THR A 82 -8.97 16.39 -9.35
CA THR A 82 -8.06 16.39 -8.21
C THR A 82 -8.32 15.21 -7.25
N TYR A 83 -9.57 15.00 -6.83
CA TYR A 83 -9.93 13.88 -5.94
C TYR A 83 -9.62 12.51 -6.56
N ARG A 84 -9.83 12.37 -7.87
CA ARG A 84 -9.49 11.13 -8.60
C ARG A 84 -7.97 10.93 -8.71
N ARG A 85 -7.20 12.02 -8.85
CA ARG A 85 -5.73 11.97 -8.87
C ARG A 85 -5.19 11.53 -7.51
N ASP A 86 -5.67 12.10 -6.41
CA ASP A 86 -5.25 11.71 -5.06
C ASP A 86 -5.49 10.21 -4.78
N ILE A 87 -6.66 9.70 -5.17
CA ILE A 87 -6.98 8.27 -5.05
C ILE A 87 -6.03 7.42 -5.91
N LYS A 88 -5.73 7.86 -7.14
CA LYS A 88 -4.76 7.18 -8.01
C LYS A 88 -3.37 7.20 -7.41
N ASP A 89 -2.93 8.27 -6.77
CA ASP A 89 -1.61 8.38 -6.17
C ASP A 89 -1.44 7.40 -5.01
N ILE A 90 -2.43 7.31 -4.12
CA ILE A 90 -2.46 6.29 -3.05
C ILE A 90 -2.45 4.88 -3.63
N ARG A 91 -3.22 4.64 -4.69
CA ARG A 91 -3.25 3.34 -5.37
C ARG A 91 -1.91 2.99 -6.00
N ASN A 92 -1.30 3.94 -6.72
CA ASN A 92 0.01 3.78 -7.35
C ASN A 92 1.09 3.47 -6.31
N LEU A 93 1.04 4.10 -5.14
CA LEU A 93 1.94 3.80 -4.03
C LEU A 93 1.84 2.33 -3.60
N GLN A 94 0.61 1.81 -3.42
CA GLN A 94 0.38 0.42 -3.04
C GLN A 94 0.76 -0.55 -4.18
N GLU A 95 0.38 -0.25 -5.43
CA GLU A 95 0.73 -1.05 -6.61
C GLU A 95 2.25 -1.16 -6.78
N ASN A 96 2.98 -0.06 -6.62
CA ASN A 96 4.44 -0.03 -6.69
C ASN A 96 5.09 -0.85 -5.57
N ARG A 97 4.59 -0.72 -4.33
CA ARG A 97 5.04 -1.53 -3.20
C ARG A 97 4.82 -3.03 -3.46
N HIS A 98 3.65 -3.40 -3.99
CA HIS A 98 3.36 -4.79 -4.34
C HIS A 98 4.23 -5.30 -5.49
N SER A 99 4.51 -4.46 -6.47
CA SER A 99 5.42 -4.77 -7.58
C SER A 99 6.83 -5.07 -7.07
N LEU A 100 7.38 -4.21 -6.20
CA LEU A 100 8.67 -4.43 -5.55
C LEU A 100 8.68 -5.71 -4.71
N ALA A 101 7.64 -5.96 -3.91
CA ALA A 101 7.51 -7.17 -3.10
C ALA A 101 7.52 -8.44 -3.98
N ARG A 102 6.88 -8.40 -5.15
CA ARG A 102 6.90 -9.50 -6.13
C ARG A 102 8.29 -9.70 -6.73
N LYS A 103 9.02 -8.61 -7.04
CA LYS A 103 10.40 -8.71 -7.53
C LYS A 103 11.33 -9.34 -6.48
N ILE A 104 11.21 -8.94 -5.22
CA ILE A 104 12.00 -9.53 -4.12
C ILE A 104 11.63 -11.01 -3.93
N CYS A 105 10.33 -11.31 -3.84
CA CYS A 105 9.80 -12.66 -3.69
C CYS A 105 9.68 -13.38 -5.06
N HIS A 106 10.80 -13.51 -5.77
CA HIS A 106 10.83 -14.07 -7.12
C HIS A 106 10.69 -15.62 -7.16
N GLY A 107 10.90 -16.31 -6.05
CA GLY A 107 10.65 -17.76 -5.94
C GLY A 107 9.16 -18.08 -6.11
N LYS A 108 8.82 -19.07 -6.95
CA LYS A 108 7.43 -19.51 -7.24
C LYS A 108 6.48 -18.37 -7.67
N LYS A 109 6.93 -17.44 -8.51
CA LYS A 109 6.11 -16.31 -9.02
C LYS A 109 5.54 -15.38 -7.93
N GLY A 110 6.11 -15.36 -6.73
CA GLY A 110 5.59 -14.57 -5.60
C GLY A 110 4.44 -15.23 -4.84
N GLU A 111 4.16 -16.51 -5.09
CA GLU A 111 3.17 -17.27 -4.32
C GLU A 111 3.80 -17.83 -3.02
N LEU A 112 3.30 -17.34 -1.88
CA LEU A 112 3.63 -17.87 -0.56
C LEU A 112 2.83 -19.16 -0.33
N TYR A 113 3.43 -20.31 -0.60
CA TYR A 113 2.78 -21.61 -0.40
C TYR A 113 3.36 -22.36 0.80
N HIS A 114 2.71 -22.26 1.95
CA HIS A 114 2.95 -23.15 3.10
C HIS A 114 1.64 -23.55 3.79
N ARG A 115 1.58 -24.82 4.22
CA ARG A 115 0.41 -25.45 4.85
C ARG A 115 0.13 -24.99 6.29
N TYR A 116 1.02 -24.21 6.89
CA TYR A 116 0.99 -23.79 8.31
C TYR A 116 1.03 -22.26 8.44
N GLU A 117 0.11 -21.71 9.25
CA GLU A 117 -0.10 -20.27 9.49
C GLU A 117 1.14 -19.54 10.00
N ARG A 118 1.84 -20.09 11.01
CA ARG A 118 3.09 -19.52 11.55
C ARG A 118 4.24 -19.46 10.53
N GLY A 119 4.25 -20.39 9.56
CA GLY A 119 5.22 -20.37 8.46
C GLY A 119 4.96 -19.24 7.47
N LEU A 120 3.69 -18.90 7.25
CA LEU A 120 3.26 -17.79 6.41
C LEU A 120 3.56 -16.44 7.08
N GLU A 121 3.30 -16.32 8.39
CA GLU A 121 3.61 -15.10 9.17
C GLU A 121 5.10 -14.78 9.15
N ASN A 122 5.97 -15.77 9.36
CA ASN A 122 7.42 -15.57 9.33
C ASN A 122 7.91 -15.13 7.94
N GLN A 123 7.38 -15.72 6.87
CA GLN A 123 7.74 -15.31 5.50
C GLN A 123 7.23 -13.91 5.16
N LEU A 124 6.02 -13.56 5.57
CA LEU A 124 5.48 -12.22 5.40
C LEU A 124 6.27 -11.18 6.20
N GLY A 125 6.68 -11.52 7.43
CA GLY A 125 7.53 -10.68 8.27
C GLY A 125 8.91 -10.46 7.65
N ALA A 126 9.56 -11.54 7.19
CA ALA A 126 10.86 -11.46 6.52
C ALA A 126 10.79 -10.67 5.20
N LEU A 127 9.76 -10.91 4.37
CA LEU A 127 9.52 -10.15 3.14
C LEU A 127 9.29 -8.67 3.46
N GLY A 128 8.51 -8.36 4.49
CA GLY A 128 8.29 -6.99 4.96
C GLY A 128 9.60 -6.31 5.38
N LEU A 129 10.48 -7.02 6.09
CA LEU A 129 11.79 -6.50 6.49
C LEU A 129 12.67 -6.19 5.27
N VAL A 130 12.83 -7.16 4.35
CA VAL A 130 13.66 -6.98 3.15
C VAL A 130 13.12 -5.87 2.26
N LEU A 131 11.79 -5.79 2.10
CA LEU A 131 11.11 -4.71 1.38
C LEU A 131 11.44 -3.34 1.97
N ASN A 132 11.38 -3.21 3.30
CA ASN A 132 11.71 -1.96 3.98
C ASN A 132 13.19 -1.60 3.83
N CYS A 133 14.10 -2.57 3.95
CA CYS A 133 15.53 -2.35 3.72
C CYS A 133 15.83 -1.88 2.29
N ALA A 134 15.21 -2.52 1.28
CA ALA A 134 15.35 -2.12 -0.11
C ALA A 134 14.78 -0.72 -0.37
N THR A 135 13.62 -0.41 0.22
CA THR A 135 12.99 0.92 0.12
C THR A 135 13.89 2.01 0.74
N LEU A 136 14.48 1.73 1.91
CA LEU A 136 15.42 2.63 2.57
C LEU A 136 16.66 2.86 1.70
N TRP A 137 17.26 1.77 1.19
CA TRP A 137 18.41 1.83 0.30
C TRP A 137 18.11 2.70 -0.93
N THR A 138 17.02 2.42 -1.64
CA THR A 138 16.60 3.22 -2.80
C THR A 138 16.39 4.69 -2.44
N THR A 139 15.80 4.99 -1.29
CA THR A 139 15.58 6.37 -0.84
C THR A 139 16.89 7.12 -0.62
N VAL A 140 17.86 6.50 0.04
CA VAL A 140 19.19 7.09 0.28
C VAL A 140 19.92 7.34 -1.04
N TYR A 141 19.87 6.39 -1.97
CA TYR A 141 20.52 6.52 -3.27
C TYR A 141 19.83 7.51 -4.20
N LEU A 142 18.50 7.64 -4.14
CA LEU A 142 17.77 8.67 -4.87
C LEU A 142 18.15 10.07 -4.39
N ASP A 143 18.26 10.28 -3.07
CA ASP A 143 18.72 11.56 -2.52
C ASP A 143 20.16 11.88 -2.94
N ALA A 144 21.06 10.89 -2.89
CA ALA A 144 22.43 11.04 -3.38
C ALA A 144 22.48 11.42 -4.87
N ALA A 145 21.70 10.75 -5.71
CA ALA A 145 21.63 11.04 -7.14
C ALA A 145 21.09 12.45 -7.41
N VAL A 146 20.04 12.87 -6.70
CA VAL A 146 19.50 14.23 -6.81
C VAL A 146 20.53 15.28 -6.40
N ARG A 147 21.31 15.04 -5.33
CA ARG A 147 22.39 15.94 -4.92
C ARG A 147 23.48 16.04 -5.98
N GLN A 148 23.89 14.92 -6.57
CA GLN A 148 24.88 14.91 -7.64
C GLN A 148 24.39 15.68 -8.87
N LEU A 149 23.15 15.45 -9.32
CA LEU A 149 22.57 16.17 -10.46
C LEU A 149 22.53 17.69 -10.21
N LYS A 150 22.13 18.12 -9.01
CA LYS A 150 22.16 19.54 -8.63
C LYS A 150 23.58 20.11 -8.63
N ALA A 151 24.56 19.37 -8.12
CA ALA A 151 25.96 19.79 -8.11
C ALA A 151 26.56 19.91 -9.52
N GLN A 152 26.10 19.09 -10.47
CA GLN A 152 26.47 19.15 -11.89
C GLN A 152 25.75 20.27 -12.66
N GLY A 153 24.88 21.04 -12.02
CA GLY A 153 24.11 22.12 -12.64
C GLY A 153 22.88 21.65 -13.43
N TYR A 154 22.47 20.39 -13.27
CA TYR A 154 21.25 19.89 -13.92
C TYR A 154 20.00 20.52 -13.27
N PRO A 155 19.03 21.01 -14.07
CA PRO A 155 17.83 21.66 -13.55
C PRO A 155 16.84 20.63 -12.97
N VAL A 156 17.01 20.29 -11.69
CA VAL A 156 16.07 19.42 -10.97
C VAL A 156 14.83 20.20 -10.56
N ARG A 157 13.69 19.94 -11.20
CA ARG A 157 12.41 20.62 -10.92
C ARG A 157 11.73 19.99 -9.70
N GLU A 158 11.11 20.80 -8.85
CA GLU A 158 10.40 20.32 -7.65
C GLU A 158 9.24 19.38 -8.00
N GLU A 159 8.57 19.62 -9.13
CA GLU A 159 7.48 18.77 -9.62
C GLU A 159 7.93 17.35 -9.98
N ASP A 160 9.18 17.19 -10.44
CA ASP A 160 9.75 15.88 -10.74
C ASP A 160 10.21 15.18 -9.45
N MET A 161 10.76 15.94 -8.50
CA MET A 161 11.10 15.43 -7.17
C MET A 161 9.86 14.88 -6.44
N ALA A 162 8.72 15.57 -6.56
CA ALA A 162 7.46 15.15 -5.95
C ALA A 162 6.92 13.81 -6.51
N ARG A 163 7.38 13.40 -7.69
CA ARG A 163 6.95 12.15 -8.36
C ARG A 163 7.90 10.98 -8.14
N LEU A 164 9.03 11.20 -7.47
CA LEU A 164 9.97 10.13 -7.16
C LEU A 164 9.32 9.09 -6.24
N SER A 165 9.50 7.82 -6.59
CA SER A 165 8.99 6.69 -5.82
C SER A 165 10.16 5.88 -5.26
N PRO A 166 10.21 5.64 -3.93
CA PRO A 166 11.25 4.81 -3.33
C PRO A 166 11.06 3.31 -3.67
N PHE A 167 9.97 2.96 -4.36
CA PHE A 167 9.68 1.61 -4.82
C PHE A 167 10.16 1.32 -6.25
N VAL A 168 10.84 2.26 -6.91
CA VAL A 168 11.60 1.98 -8.14
C VAL A 168 12.60 0.86 -7.84
N HIS A 169 12.75 -0.08 -8.75
CA HIS A 169 13.46 -1.33 -8.47
C HIS A 169 14.14 -1.94 -9.68
N SER A 170 14.28 -1.21 -10.79
CA SER A 170 15.05 -1.66 -11.95
C SER A 170 16.50 -1.94 -11.56
N HIS A 171 17.09 -1.12 -10.69
CA HIS A 171 18.46 -1.22 -10.17
C HIS A 171 18.72 -2.40 -9.24
N LEU A 172 17.67 -3.09 -8.75
CA LEU A 172 17.84 -4.24 -7.86
C LEU A 172 18.04 -5.52 -8.67
N GLY A 173 19.25 -6.10 -8.58
CA GLY A 173 19.54 -7.47 -9.03
C GLY A 173 19.05 -8.46 -7.98
N VAL A 174 18.00 -9.22 -8.30
CA VAL A 174 17.42 -10.26 -7.42
C VAL A 174 17.78 -11.68 -7.85
N HIS A 175 18.50 -11.82 -8.96
CA HIS A 175 18.99 -13.08 -9.51
C HIS A 175 20.51 -13.05 -9.60
N GLY A 176 21.13 -14.23 -9.60
CA GLY A 176 22.58 -14.38 -9.71
C GLY A 176 23.24 -14.73 -8.38
N THR A 177 24.57 -14.65 -8.38
CA THR A 177 25.41 -14.97 -7.23
C THR A 177 25.66 -13.71 -6.40
N TYR A 178 25.40 -13.79 -5.09
CA TYR A 178 25.67 -12.67 -4.18
C TYR A 178 26.99 -12.87 -3.48
N THR A 179 27.89 -11.91 -3.65
CA THR A 179 29.12 -11.82 -2.84
C THR A 179 28.87 -10.86 -1.69
N PHE A 180 28.99 -11.36 -0.45
CA PHE A 180 28.78 -10.59 0.77
C PHE A 180 30.08 -9.92 1.28
N ALA A 181 31.07 -9.74 0.41
CA ALA A 181 32.24 -8.95 0.75
C ALA A 181 31.80 -7.52 1.01
N LEU A 182 31.97 -7.07 2.26
CA LEU A 182 31.74 -5.69 2.63
C LEU A 182 32.82 -4.84 1.96
N PRO A 183 32.47 -3.87 1.10
CA PRO A 183 33.45 -2.91 0.61
C PRO A 183 33.99 -2.11 1.80
N ASP A 184 35.27 -1.77 1.75
CA ASP A 184 35.90 -0.90 2.74
C ASP A 184 35.38 0.53 2.55
N LEU A 185 34.26 0.82 3.21
CA LEU A 185 33.59 2.12 3.18
C LEU A 185 33.78 2.79 4.54
N ALA A 186 34.13 4.07 4.51
CA ALA A 186 34.14 4.88 5.73
C ALA A 186 32.74 4.89 6.39
N PRO A 187 32.63 5.02 7.72
CA PRO A 187 31.35 5.11 8.40
C PRO A 187 30.45 6.20 7.79
N GLY A 188 29.27 5.83 7.33
CA GLY A 188 28.32 6.75 6.69
C GLY A 188 28.58 7.04 5.21
N ALA A 189 29.64 6.48 4.62
CA ALA A 189 29.84 6.52 3.18
C ALA A 189 28.89 5.54 2.47
N ILE A 190 28.43 5.94 1.30
CA ILE A 190 27.65 5.10 0.37
C ILE A 190 28.56 4.70 -0.78
N ARG A 191 28.23 3.59 -1.47
CA ARG A 191 28.92 3.25 -2.73
C ARG A 191 28.67 4.33 -3.77
N ASP A 192 29.64 4.51 -4.66
CA ASP A 192 29.54 5.46 -5.76
C ASP A 192 28.33 5.16 -6.66
N LEU A 193 27.79 6.22 -7.25
CA LEU A 193 26.69 6.14 -8.19
C LEU A 193 27.18 5.60 -9.54
N ARG A 194 26.34 4.81 -10.20
CA ARG A 194 26.64 4.29 -11.54
C ARG A 194 26.63 5.44 -12.54
N ASP A 195 27.55 5.39 -13.48
CA ASP A 195 27.55 6.28 -14.64
C ASP A 195 26.44 5.83 -15.61
N PRO A 196 25.43 6.67 -15.89
CA PRO A 196 24.35 6.32 -16.81
C PRO A 196 24.81 6.25 -18.28
N ASP A 197 25.95 6.85 -18.63
CA ASP A 197 26.49 6.88 -20.00
C ASP A 197 27.52 5.76 -20.24
N ALA A 198 27.86 4.97 -19.22
CA ALA A 198 28.69 3.79 -19.38
C ALA A 198 27.92 2.72 -20.17
N THR A 199 28.53 2.18 -21.22
CA THR A 199 28.01 1.01 -21.94
C THR A 199 27.93 -0.17 -20.97
N GLU A 200 26.80 -0.85 -20.90
CA GLU A 200 26.62 -2.12 -20.17
C GLU A 200 27.44 -3.23 -20.85
N ASP A 201 28.76 -3.09 -20.88
CA ASP A 201 29.68 -4.15 -21.26
C ASP A 201 30.43 -4.63 -20.01
N ASP A 202 30.43 -5.95 -19.84
CA ASP A 202 31.17 -6.75 -18.86
C ASP A 202 30.69 -6.72 -17.40
N ASP A 203 29.65 -7.49 -17.11
CA ASP A 203 29.51 -8.25 -15.85
C ASP A 203 28.99 -9.68 -16.17
N GLU A 204 29.66 -10.39 -17.07
CA GLU A 204 29.76 -11.86 -16.95
C GLU A 204 30.85 -12.15 -15.91
N ILE A 205 30.47 -12.59 -14.71
CA ILE A 205 31.10 -13.62 -13.87
C ILE A 205 30.10 -14.05 -12.78
#